data_AF-E0SLW2-F1
#
_entry.id   AF-E0SLW2-F1
#
_cell.length_a   1.000
_cell.length_b   1.000
_cell.length_c   1.000
_cell.angle_alpha   90.00
_cell.angle_beta   90.00
_cell.angle_gamma   90.00
#
_symmetry.space_group_name_H-M   'P 1'
#
loop_
_entity.id
_entity.type
_entity.pdbx_description
1 polymer ?
#
loop_
_entity_poly.entity_id
_entity_poly.type
_entity_poly.pdbx_seq_one_letter_code
_entity_poly.pdbx_strand_id
1 'polypeptide(L)'
;MERLKAEVEDWALEASQEHVTIEITKQFFLLGGSDSVRLHPIESDGAADWRSINNNRQKIFRWLRSDSRASRVKVEALKPAIIAALPAERRAHINGDQHDYLVSVLLRDISKALISIVLKDVEMVERIGRVQNSFDAILRNVTNHR
;
A
#
# COMPACT_ATOMS: atom_id res chain seq x y z
N MET A 1 -15.04 -5.45 -2.59
CA MET A 1 -13.82 -6.03 -3.17
C MET A 1 -13.20 -5.11 -4.21
N GLU A 2 -13.98 -4.55 -5.14
CA GLU A 2 -13.47 -3.64 -6.17
C GLU A 2 -12.70 -2.41 -5.65
N ARG A 3 -13.19 -1.74 -4.58
CA ARG A 3 -12.46 -0.63 -3.94
C ARG A 3 -11.06 -1.04 -3.45
N LEU A 4 -10.92 -2.25 -2.89
CA LEU A 4 -9.64 -2.77 -2.42
C LEU A 4 -8.69 -3.05 -3.59
N LYS A 5 -9.20 -3.62 -4.69
CA LYS A 5 -8.39 -3.87 -5.89
C LYS A 5 -7.89 -2.56 -6.50
N ALA A 6 -8.77 -1.56 -6.65
CA ALA A 6 -8.42 -0.24 -7.16
C ALA A 6 -7.34 0.42 -6.28
N GLU A 7 -7.51 0.36 -4.95
CA GLU A 7 -6.51 0.91 -4.01
C GLU A 7 -5.13 0.24 -4.17
N VAL A 8 -5.09 -1.07 -4.38
CA VAL A 8 -3.84 -1.81 -4.59
C VAL A 8 -3.20 -1.46 -5.94
N GLU A 9 -4.00 -1.22 -6.98
CA GLU A 9 -3.51 -0.78 -8.28
C GLU A 9 -2.94 0.64 -8.21
N ASP A 10 -3.64 1.57 -7.55
CA ASP A 10 -3.15 2.94 -7.31
C ASP A 10 -1.87 2.93 -6.47
N TRP A 11 -1.79 2.07 -5.45
CA TRP A 11 -0.56 1.89 -4.68
C TRP A 11 0.60 1.38 -5.53
N ALA A 12 0.33 0.45 -6.44
CA ALA A 12 1.35 -0.08 -7.33
C ALA A 12 1.84 0.94 -8.38
N LEU A 13 1.01 1.92 -8.75
CA LEU A 13 1.42 3.04 -9.61
C LEU A 13 2.39 3.97 -8.88
N GLU A 14 2.17 4.22 -7.58
CA GLU A 14 3.04 5.09 -6.78
C GLU A 14 4.33 4.44 -6.30
N ALA A 15 4.27 3.17 -5.85
CA ALA A 15 5.37 2.50 -5.16
C ALA A 15 6.02 1.36 -5.96
N SER A 16 5.51 1.03 -7.15
CA SER A 16 5.78 -0.16 -7.96
C SER A 16 5.05 -1.43 -7.53
N GLN A 17 4.70 -2.27 -8.51
CA GLN A 17 4.11 -3.60 -8.27
C GLN A 17 5.03 -4.52 -7.45
N GLU A 18 6.35 -4.35 -7.56
CA GLU A 18 7.31 -5.15 -6.81
C GLU A 18 7.22 -4.86 -5.32
N HIS A 19 7.27 -3.58 -4.94
CA HIS A 19 7.13 -3.15 -3.55
C HIS A 19 5.81 -3.65 -2.93
N VAL A 20 4.69 -3.43 -3.63
CA VAL A 20 3.37 -3.90 -3.19
C VAL A 20 3.35 -5.43 -3.00
N THR A 21 3.98 -6.17 -3.91
CA THR A 21 4.10 -7.63 -3.81
C THR A 21 4.87 -8.05 -2.57
N ILE A 22 6.00 -7.39 -2.30
CA ILE A 22 6.84 -7.67 -1.14
C ILE A 22 6.03 -7.50 0.14
N GLU A 23 5.35 -6.36 0.29
CA GLU A 23 4.58 -6.06 1.49
C GLU A 23 3.38 -7.00 1.68
N ILE A 24 2.61 -7.29 0.62
CA ILE A 24 1.51 -8.28 0.68
C ILE A 24 2.05 -9.67 1.05
N THR A 25 3.17 -10.08 0.46
CA THR A 25 3.74 -11.41 0.70
C THR A 25 4.25 -11.54 2.15
N LYS A 26 4.93 -10.51 2.68
CA LYS A 26 5.35 -10.48 4.09
C LYS A 26 4.15 -10.67 5.01
N GLN A 27 3.10 -9.87 4.82
CA GLN A 27 1.90 -9.96 5.65
C GLN A 27 1.16 -11.30 5.48
N PHE A 28 1.16 -11.86 4.27
CA PHE A 28 0.55 -13.18 4.02
C PHE A 28 1.18 -14.28 4.88
N PHE A 29 2.51 -14.34 4.93
CA PHE A 29 3.20 -15.33 5.76
C PHE A 29 3.11 -15.02 7.25
N LEU A 30 3.16 -13.74 7.65
CA LEU A 30 2.95 -13.33 9.04
C LEU A 30 1.58 -13.73 9.58
N LEU A 31 0.55 -13.73 8.74
CA LEU A 31 -0.81 -14.14 9.08
C LEU A 31 -1.06 -15.66 8.97
N GLY A 32 -0.03 -16.47 8.68
CA GLY A 32 -0.13 -17.93 8.59
C GLY A 32 -0.54 -18.46 7.21
N GLY A 33 -0.66 -17.60 6.20
CA GLY A 33 -0.96 -17.99 4.82
C GLY A 33 -2.40 -18.46 4.58
N SER A 34 -2.60 -19.19 3.48
CA SER A 34 -3.89 -19.80 3.10
C SER A 34 -3.67 -20.94 2.12
N ASP A 35 -4.34 -22.08 2.33
CA ASP A 35 -4.27 -23.23 1.42
C ASP A 35 -4.80 -22.92 0.01
N SER A 36 -5.70 -21.95 -0.10
CA SER A 36 -6.29 -21.53 -1.37
C SER A 36 -5.35 -20.66 -2.21
N VAL A 37 -4.27 -20.14 -1.61
CA VAL A 37 -3.34 -19.19 -2.21
C VAL A 37 -1.90 -19.67 -2.05
N ARG A 38 -1.28 -20.04 -3.18
CA ARG A 38 0.12 -20.50 -3.18
C ARG A 38 1.08 -19.37 -3.53
N LEU A 39 1.54 -18.63 -2.53
CA LEU A 39 2.70 -17.74 -2.62
C LEU A 39 3.97 -18.45 -2.15
N HIS A 40 5.12 -17.92 -2.52
CA HIS A 40 6.43 -18.41 -2.09
C HIS A 40 7.06 -17.41 -1.10
N PRO A 41 7.76 -17.86 -0.05
CA PRO A 41 8.60 -16.98 0.75
C PRO A 41 9.56 -16.20 -0.16
N ILE A 42 9.76 -14.92 0.16
CA ILE A 42 10.56 -13.99 -0.68
C ILE A 42 11.93 -13.69 -0.07
N GLU A 43 12.22 -14.31 1.06
CA GLU A 43 13.49 -14.19 1.78
C GLU A 43 13.87 -15.57 2.32
N SER A 44 15.14 -15.93 2.17
CA SER A 44 15.76 -17.11 2.77
C SER A 44 17.11 -16.69 3.33
N ASP A 45 17.36 -16.97 4.61
CA ASP A 45 18.65 -16.72 5.27
C ASP A 45 19.17 -15.27 5.13
N GLY A 46 18.25 -14.30 5.18
CA GLY A 46 18.58 -12.87 5.03
C GLY A 46 18.78 -12.40 3.59
N ALA A 47 18.65 -13.28 2.59
CA ALA A 47 18.76 -12.95 1.17
C ALA A 47 17.40 -12.92 0.48
N ALA A 48 17.18 -11.88 -0.32
CA ALA A 48 15.97 -11.75 -1.13
C ALA A 48 15.95 -12.79 -2.27
N ASP A 49 14.87 -13.56 -2.37
CA ASP A 49 14.60 -14.46 -3.48
C ASP A 49 13.83 -13.73 -4.59
N TRP A 50 14.59 -13.13 -5.51
CA TRP A 50 14.05 -12.40 -6.66
C TRP A 50 13.12 -13.23 -7.54
N ARG A 51 13.35 -14.55 -7.64
CA ARG A 51 12.49 -15.45 -8.42
C ARG A 51 11.13 -15.58 -7.76
N SER A 52 11.10 -15.77 -6.44
CA SER A 52 9.87 -15.84 -5.66
C SER A 52 9.10 -14.53 -5.67
N ILE A 53 9.79 -13.38 -5.58
CA ILE A 53 9.19 -12.05 -5.69
C ILE A 53 8.48 -11.91 -7.05
N ASN A 54 9.15 -12.19 -8.16
CA ASN A 54 8.56 -12.03 -9.48
C ASN A 54 7.39 -13.00 -9.73
N ASN A 55 7.49 -14.24 -9.25
CA ASN A 55 6.41 -15.22 -9.33
C ASN A 55 5.16 -14.79 -8.54
N ASN A 56 5.36 -14.30 -7.32
CA ASN A 56 4.28 -13.80 -6.49
C ASN A 56 3.64 -12.56 -7.11
N ARG A 57 4.45 -11.64 -7.65
CA ARG A 57 3.97 -10.43 -8.35
C ARG A 57 3.05 -10.79 -9.51
N GLN A 58 3.49 -11.69 -10.39
CA GLN A 58 2.66 -12.15 -11.52
C GLN A 58 1.35 -12.79 -11.03
N LYS A 59 1.41 -13.63 -10.00
CA LYS A 59 0.23 -14.29 -9.43
C LYS A 59 -0.77 -13.28 -8.86
N ILE A 60 -0.32 -12.41 -7.95
CA ILE A 60 -1.15 -11.44 -7.24
C ILE A 60 -1.83 -10.50 -8.23
N PHE A 61 -1.06 -9.84 -9.10
CA PHE A 61 -1.63 -8.87 -10.05
C PHE A 61 -2.51 -9.54 -11.12
N ARG A 62 -2.22 -10.79 -11.50
CA ARG A 62 -3.12 -11.56 -12.37
C ARG A 62 -4.46 -11.85 -11.70
N TRP A 63 -4.47 -12.17 -10.40
CA TRP A 63 -5.71 -12.43 -9.68
C TRP A 63 -6.51 -11.15 -9.43
N LEU A 64 -5.84 -10.03 -9.12
CA LEU A 64 -6.49 -8.73 -8.94
C LEU A 64 -7.23 -8.26 -10.20
N ARG A 65 -6.60 -8.40 -11.38
CA ARG A 65 -7.18 -7.99 -12.68
C ARG A 65 -8.21 -8.94 -13.27
N SER A 66 -8.40 -10.12 -12.68
CA SER A 66 -9.21 -11.19 -13.27
C SER A 66 -10.55 -11.33 -12.54
N ASP A 67 -11.62 -11.40 -13.31
CA ASP A 67 -12.98 -11.62 -12.80
C ASP A 67 -13.39 -13.08 -12.66
N SER A 68 -12.48 -14.02 -12.97
CA SER A 68 -12.79 -15.44 -12.86
C SER A 68 -13.12 -15.83 -11.41
N ARG A 69 -14.01 -16.82 -11.23
CA ARG A 69 -14.35 -17.36 -9.90
C ARG A 69 -13.11 -17.77 -9.10
N ALA A 70 -12.15 -18.41 -9.77
CA ALA A 70 -10.90 -18.84 -9.14
C ALA A 70 -10.04 -17.66 -8.67
N SER A 71 -9.96 -16.58 -9.45
CA SER A 71 -9.24 -15.36 -9.06
C SER A 71 -9.93 -14.67 -7.88
N ARG A 72 -11.27 -14.59 -7.88
CA ARG A 72 -12.05 -14.01 -6.78
C ARG A 72 -11.81 -14.73 -5.46
N VAL A 73 -11.84 -16.07 -5.46
CA VAL A 73 -11.54 -16.88 -4.25
C VAL A 73 -10.14 -16.56 -3.72
N LYS A 74 -9.15 -16.43 -4.59
CA LYS A 74 -7.76 -16.11 -4.18
C LYS A 74 -7.61 -14.70 -3.64
N VAL A 75 -8.29 -13.73 -4.25
CA VAL A 75 -8.28 -12.34 -3.76
C VAL A 75 -8.98 -12.24 -2.41
N GLU A 76 -10.10 -12.92 -2.21
CA GLU A 76 -10.77 -12.96 -0.89
C GLU A 76 -9.88 -13.61 0.17
N ALA A 77 -9.16 -14.68 -0.16
CA ALA A 77 -8.20 -15.30 0.76
C ALA A 77 -6.96 -14.41 1.03
N LEU A 78 -6.53 -13.60 0.07
CA LEU A 78 -5.46 -12.62 0.25
C LEU A 78 -5.88 -11.35 0.99
N LYS A 79 -7.19 -11.08 1.08
CA LYS A 79 -7.73 -9.84 1.61
C LYS A 79 -7.14 -9.43 2.97
N PRO A 80 -7.00 -10.32 3.97
CA PRO A 80 -6.42 -9.92 5.27
C PRO A 80 -4.98 -9.43 5.12
N ALA A 81 -4.16 -10.11 4.32
CA ALA A 81 -2.78 -9.74 4.05
C ALA A 81 -2.68 -8.41 3.28
N ILE A 82 -3.56 -8.20 2.30
CA ILE A 82 -3.63 -6.93 1.55
C ILE A 82 -3.95 -5.79 2.50
N ILE A 83 -4.99 -5.92 3.34
CA ILE A 83 -5.38 -4.87 4.28
C ILE A 83 -4.25 -4.57 5.27
N ALA A 84 -3.59 -5.61 5.81
CA ALA A 84 -2.47 -5.44 6.72
C ALA A 84 -1.25 -4.77 6.06
N ALA A 85 -1.01 -5.03 4.78
CA ALA A 85 0.12 -4.49 4.03
C ALA A 85 -0.09 -3.03 3.61
N LEU A 86 -1.34 -2.58 3.44
CA LEU A 86 -1.62 -1.22 3.01
C LEU A 86 -1.10 -0.20 4.02
N PRO A 87 -0.45 0.88 3.58
CA PRO A 87 -0.16 2.05 4.41
C PRO A 87 -1.41 2.60 5.10
N ALA A 88 -1.23 3.25 6.26
CA ALA A 88 -2.34 3.72 7.10
C ALA A 88 -3.32 4.62 6.33
N GLU A 89 -2.79 5.52 5.51
CA GLU A 89 -3.58 6.41 4.68
C GLU A 89 -4.44 5.65 3.67
N ARG A 90 -3.87 4.63 3.01
CA ARG A 90 -4.61 3.84 2.03
C ARG A 90 -5.71 3.00 2.69
N ARG A 91 -5.47 2.51 3.91
CA ARG A 91 -6.51 1.84 4.72
C ARG A 91 -7.65 2.80 5.07
N ALA A 92 -7.34 4.02 5.50
CA ALA A 92 -8.36 5.03 5.80
C ALA A 92 -9.17 5.41 4.56
N HIS A 93 -8.53 5.49 3.39
CA HIS A 93 -9.22 5.73 2.12
C HIS A 93 -10.24 4.64 1.79
N ILE A 94 -9.93 3.36 2.07
CA ILE A 94 -10.88 2.25 1.87
C ILE A 94 -12.09 2.34 2.81
N ASN A 95 -11.87 2.75 4.06
CA ASN A 95 -12.91 2.84 5.07
C ASN A 95 -13.84 4.05 4.87
N GLY A 96 -13.47 4.99 3.99
CA GLY A 96 -14.25 6.21 3.75
C GLY A 96 -14.13 7.24 4.86
N ASP A 97 -13.17 7.07 5.77
CA ASP A 97 -12.87 8.07 6.78
C ASP A 97 -11.94 9.13 6.18
N GLN A 98 -12.57 10.21 5.68
CA GLN A 98 -11.86 11.29 5.02
C GLN A 98 -10.91 12.04 5.99
N HIS A 99 -11.26 12.13 7.27
CA HIS A 99 -10.43 12.81 8.25
C HIS A 99 -9.18 11.99 8.56
N ASP A 100 -9.36 10.71 8.89
CA ASP A 100 -8.24 9.79 9.16
C ASP A 100 -7.33 9.60 7.94
N TYR A 101 -7.91 9.65 6.74
CA TYR A 101 -7.16 9.66 5.49
C TYR A 101 -6.24 10.87 5.40
N LEU A 102 -6.79 12.09 5.57
CA LEU A 102 -6.03 13.32 5.44
C LEU A 102 -4.92 13.43 6.51
N VAL A 103 -5.21 13.02 7.75
CA VAL A 103 -4.21 12.97 8.83
C VAL A 103 -3.09 11.98 8.49
N SER A 104 -3.42 10.80 7.99
CA SER A 104 -2.41 9.79 7.61
C SER A 104 -1.54 10.26 6.44
N VAL A 105 -2.12 10.93 5.44
CA VAL A 105 -1.37 11.56 4.34
C VAL A 105 -0.40 12.61 4.88
N LEU A 106 -0.84 13.47 5.79
CA LEU A 106 0.01 14.48 6.41
C LEU A 106 1.21 13.85 7.15
N LEU A 107 0.96 12.83 7.98
CA LEU A 107 2.03 12.14 8.73
C LEU A 107 3.10 11.55 7.81
N ARG A 108 2.67 10.95 6.69
CA ARG A 108 3.57 10.41 5.68
C ARG A 108 4.40 11.52 5.01
N ASP A 109 3.75 12.62 4.62
CA ASP A 109 4.44 13.72 3.93
C ASP A 109 5.45 14.41 4.86
N ILE A 110 5.11 14.58 6.15
CA ILE A 110 6.04 15.07 7.17
C ILE A 110 7.24 14.13 7.30
N SER A 111 7.01 12.82 7.42
CA SER A 111 8.09 11.84 7.55
C SER A 111 9.05 11.89 6.36
N LYS A 112 8.49 11.97 5.15
CA LYS A 112 9.23 12.12 3.89
C LYS A 112 10.03 13.43 3.83
N ALA A 113 9.45 14.54 4.27
CA ALA A 113 10.12 15.83 4.32
C ALA A 113 11.27 15.83 5.34
N LEU A 114 11.06 15.27 6.54
CA LEU A 114 12.09 15.17 7.57
C LEU A 114 13.28 14.33 7.09
N ILE A 115 13.04 13.18 6.45
CA ILE A 115 14.12 12.35 5.87
C ILE A 115 14.93 13.17 4.86
N SER A 116 14.26 13.87 3.95
CA SER A 116 14.91 14.69 2.93
C SER A 116 15.71 15.86 3.50
N ILE A 117 15.18 16.53 4.53
CA ILE A 117 15.90 17.58 5.27
C ILE A 117 17.18 17.03 5.91
N VAL A 118 17.08 15.88 6.59
CA VAL A 118 18.21 15.22 7.25
C VAL A 118 19.27 14.80 6.23
N LEU A 119 18.84 14.23 5.11
CA LEU A 119 19.74 13.78 4.04
C LEU A 119 20.25 14.92 3.16
N LYS A 120 19.70 16.14 3.30
CA LYS A 120 19.98 17.30 2.46
C LYS A 120 19.83 16.99 0.96
N ASP A 121 18.81 16.20 0.63
CA ASP A 121 18.55 15.85 -0.76
C ASP A 121 17.94 17.02 -1.56
N VAL A 122 17.96 16.87 -2.88
CA VAL A 122 17.48 17.90 -3.82
C VAL A 122 15.95 18.08 -3.80
N GLU A 123 15.21 17.15 -3.20
CA GLU A 123 13.76 17.13 -3.20
C GLU A 123 13.15 17.86 -2.00
N MET A 124 13.98 18.44 -1.13
CA MET A 124 13.56 19.08 0.12
C MET A 124 12.45 20.12 -0.05
N VAL A 125 12.61 21.03 -1.01
CA VAL A 125 11.61 22.10 -1.26
C VAL A 125 10.29 21.50 -1.74
N GLU A 126 10.33 20.53 -2.65
CA GLU A 126 9.14 19.84 -3.14
C GLU A 126 8.41 19.13 -1.98
N ARG A 127 9.15 18.41 -1.14
CA ARG A 127 8.60 17.63 -0.02
C ARG A 127 7.99 18.54 1.05
N ILE A 128 8.60 19.71 1.34
CA ILE A 128 8.00 20.72 2.22
C ILE A 128 6.70 21.27 1.61
N GLY A 129 6.67 21.54 0.30
CA GLY A 129 5.46 21.98 -0.40
C GLY A 129 4.32 20.95 -0.32
N ARG A 130 4.63 19.65 -0.40
CA ARG A 130 3.63 18.59 -0.20
C ARG A 130 3.04 18.60 1.22
N VAL A 131 3.86 18.84 2.25
CA VAL A 131 3.36 18.98 3.64
C VAL A 131 2.38 20.13 3.76
N GLN A 132 2.67 21.29 3.16
CA GLN A 132 1.76 22.44 3.16
C GLN A 132 0.42 22.11 2.50
N ASN A 133 0.46 21.49 1.31
CA ASN A 133 -0.74 21.09 0.60
C ASN A 133 -1.62 20.11 1.41
N SER A 134 -1.00 19.18 2.13
CA SER A 134 -1.68 18.21 2.98
C SER A 134 -2.31 18.87 4.21
N PHE A 135 -1.62 19.84 4.83
CA PHE A 135 -2.22 20.68 5.89
C PHE A 135 -3.42 21.48 5.38
N ASP A 136 -3.32 22.11 4.22
CA ASP A 136 -4.41 22.88 3.61
C ASP A 136 -5.62 21.99 3.26
N ALA A 137 -5.39 20.73 2.90
CA ALA A 137 -6.45 19.76 2.67
C ALA A 137 -7.21 19.43 3.96
N ILE A 138 -6.50 19.26 5.09
CA ILE A 138 -7.12 19.07 6.41
C ILE A 138 -7.94 20.31 6.80
N LEU A 139 -7.35 21.50 6.69
CA LEU A 139 -8.03 22.75 7.04
C LEU A 139 -9.33 22.91 6.25
N ARG A 140 -9.29 22.70 4.93
CA ARG A 140 -10.49 22.73 4.07
C ARG A 140 -11.54 21.71 4.49
N ASN A 141 -11.13 20.49 4.83
CA ASN A 141 -12.05 19.46 5.28
C ASN A 141 -12.74 19.86 6.59
N VAL A 142 -11.99 20.38 7.57
CA VAL A 142 -12.55 20.84 8.86
C VAL A 142 -13.47 22.05 8.69
N THR A 143 -13.16 22.99 7.80
CA THR A 143 -14.00 24.18 7.57
C THR A 143 -15.28 23.87 6.80
N ASN A 144 -15.28 22.86 5.92
CA ASN A 144 -16.47 22.48 5.14
C ASN A 144 -17.50 21.67 5.95
N HIS A 145 -17.14 21.20 7.15
CA HIS A 145 -18.02 20.48 8.07
C HIS A 145 -18.53 21.36 9.24
N ARG A 146 -18.41 22.69 9.11
CA ARG A 146 -19.05 23.69 10.00
C ARG A 146 -20.26 24.30 9.31
#